data_AF-A0A3C0QDS8-F1
#
_entry.id   AF-A0A3C0QDS8-F1
#
_cell.length_a   1.000
_cell.length_b   1.000
_cell.length_c   1.000
_cell.angle_alpha   90.00
_cell.angle_beta   90.00
_cell.angle_gamma   90.00
#
_symmetry.space_group_name_H-M   'P 1'
#
loop_
_entity.id
_entity.type
_entity.pdbx_description
1 polymer ?
#
loop_
_entity_poly.entity_id
_entity_poly.type
_entity_poly.pdbx_seq_one_letter_code
_entity_poly.pdbx_strand_id
1 'polypeptide(L)'
;MAQARRKTGKTGKTAKLTHQVTRGLREGALFILSALAIFLLVSLASYHPADPGWSNSGDVARIYNAGGLIGAWLADVLLYLLGYLAYLFPVMVGYSGWLVYRGLTPTGEIDLHVLAVRWAGFLLTVGAGCGLATLESGSHQGQLPAGAGGVFGNVIGNGLVDVVSPVGATLFLLALFLTGVTLF
;
A
#
# COMPACT_ATOMS: atom_id res chain seq x y z
N MET A 1 61.19 -21.60 15.13
CA MET A 1 60.43 -20.41 15.55
C MET A 1 59.53 -19.93 14.42
N ALA A 2 58.23 -19.82 14.73
CA ALA A 2 57.27 -18.78 14.31
C ALA A 2 57.14 -18.35 12.82
N GLN A 3 55.97 -18.59 12.22
CA GLN A 3 55.06 -17.52 11.73
C GLN A 3 53.84 -18.12 11.00
N ALA A 4 52.68 -18.16 11.67
CA ALA A 4 51.37 -18.39 11.03
C ALA A 4 50.26 -17.76 11.88
N ARG A 5 50.21 -16.41 11.97
CA ARG A 5 49.15 -15.73 12.74
C ARG A 5 48.92 -14.28 12.29
N ARG A 6 48.39 -14.04 11.08
CA ARG A 6 47.92 -12.66 10.74
C ARG A 6 46.94 -12.48 9.56
N LYS A 7 46.12 -13.48 9.19
CA LYS A 7 45.07 -13.29 8.16
C LYS A 7 43.62 -13.24 8.67
N THR A 8 43.33 -13.78 9.85
CA THR A 8 41.96 -13.94 10.38
C THR A 8 41.30 -12.64 10.89
N GLY A 9 42.08 -11.62 11.25
CA GLY A 9 41.55 -10.38 11.84
C GLY A 9 40.96 -9.37 10.84
N LYS A 10 41.41 -9.38 9.58
CA LYS A 10 40.89 -8.48 8.53
C LYS A 10 39.54 -8.95 8.02
N THR A 11 39.40 -10.24 7.69
CA THR A 11 38.16 -10.85 7.21
C THR A 11 37.01 -10.74 8.22
N GLY A 12 37.30 -10.94 9.52
CA GLY A 12 36.30 -10.79 10.58
C GLY A 12 35.84 -9.33 10.82
N LYS A 13 36.73 -8.34 10.62
CA LYS A 13 36.35 -6.92 10.69
C LYS A 13 35.50 -6.51 9.49
N THR A 14 35.85 -6.94 8.28
CA THR A 14 35.08 -6.64 7.06
C THR A 14 33.69 -7.25 7.13
N ALA A 15 33.55 -8.52 7.54
CA ALA A 15 32.25 -9.17 7.70
C ALA A 15 31.35 -8.48 8.76
N LYS A 16 31.93 -8.03 9.88
CA LYS A 16 31.20 -7.26 10.90
C LYS A 16 30.75 -5.89 10.39
N LEU A 17 31.60 -5.20 9.63
CA LEU A 17 31.28 -3.89 9.04
C LEU A 17 30.13 -4.03 8.03
N THR A 18 30.18 -5.03 7.14
CA THR A 18 29.11 -5.31 6.18
C THR A 18 27.78 -5.56 6.88
N HIS A 19 27.78 -6.37 7.95
CA HIS A 19 26.57 -6.66 8.73
C HIS A 19 25.97 -5.44 9.43
N GLN A 20 26.82 -4.53 9.94
CA GLN A 20 26.36 -3.26 10.55
C GLN A 20 25.74 -2.33 9.51
N VAL A 21 26.33 -2.23 8.33
CA VAL A 21 25.81 -1.40 7.23
C VAL A 21 24.48 -1.95 6.71
N THR A 22 24.35 -3.26 6.52
CA THR A 22 23.07 -3.88 6.08
C THR A 22 21.96 -3.69 7.12
N ARG A 23 22.29 -3.75 8.41
CA ARG A 23 21.33 -3.49 9.48
C ARG A 23 20.91 -2.02 9.50
N GLY A 24 21.86 -1.08 9.42
CA GLY A 24 21.56 0.35 9.37
C GLY A 24 20.70 0.72 8.14
N LEU A 25 20.94 0.08 7.00
CA LEU A 25 20.12 0.28 5.80
C LEU A 25 18.67 -0.19 6.00
N ARG A 26 18.46 -1.30 6.70
CA ARG A 26 17.11 -1.81 7.04
C ARG A 26 16.37 -0.93 8.02
N GLU A 27 17.06 -0.47 9.06
CA GLU A 27 16.52 0.48 10.03
C GLU A 27 16.13 1.79 9.32
N GLY A 28 17.00 2.30 8.43
CA GLY A 28 16.69 3.45 7.58
C GLY A 28 15.47 3.23 6.69
N ALA A 29 15.39 2.07 6.01
CA ALA A 29 14.23 1.73 5.18
C ALA A 29 12.93 1.64 6.00
N LEU A 30 12.97 1.08 7.21
CA LEU A 30 11.83 1.04 8.11
C LEU A 30 11.34 2.45 8.45
N PHE A 31 12.25 3.35 8.82
CA PHE A 31 11.86 4.72 9.18
C PHE A 31 11.28 5.48 7.99
N ILE A 32 11.90 5.37 6.81
CA ILE A 32 11.41 6.03 5.60
C ILE A 32 10.01 5.50 5.22
N LEU A 33 9.83 4.18 5.20
CA LEU A 33 8.55 3.57 4.83
C LEU A 33 7.47 3.84 5.89
N SER A 34 7.83 3.86 7.18
CA SER A 34 6.89 4.23 8.25
C SER A 34 6.47 5.70 8.12
N ALA A 35 7.40 6.60 7.84
CA ALA A 35 7.09 8.01 7.59
C ALA A 35 6.18 8.19 6.37
N LEU A 36 6.44 7.46 5.28
CA LEU A 36 5.61 7.48 4.08
C LEU A 36 4.20 6.93 4.35
N ALA A 37 4.08 5.84 5.12
CA ALA A 37 2.79 5.28 5.51
C ALA A 37 1.98 6.28 6.35
N ILE A 38 2.60 6.91 7.33
CA ILE A 38 1.95 7.95 8.16
C ILE A 38 1.55 9.14 7.29
N PHE A 39 2.43 9.60 6.40
CA PHE A 39 2.14 10.70 5.48
C PHE A 39 0.93 10.39 4.59
N LEU A 40 0.86 9.18 4.00
CA LEU A 40 -0.29 8.73 3.22
C LEU A 40 -1.56 8.66 4.07
N LEU A 41 -1.48 8.12 5.29
CA LEU A 41 -2.63 8.03 6.18
C LEU A 41 -3.16 9.41 6.56
N VAL A 42 -2.29 10.34 6.93
CA VAL A 42 -2.65 11.74 7.24
C VAL A 42 -3.26 12.41 6.01
N SER A 43 -2.67 12.20 4.83
CA SER A 43 -3.19 12.74 3.58
C SER A 43 -4.61 12.24 3.29
N LEU A 44 -4.85 10.93 3.41
CA LEU A 44 -6.18 10.32 3.19
C LEU A 44 -7.19 10.72 4.28
N ALA A 45 -6.77 10.81 5.54
CA ALA A 45 -7.64 11.17 6.66
C ALA A 45 -8.02 12.66 6.65
N SER A 46 -7.17 13.52 6.10
CA SER A 46 -7.42 14.96 5.97
C SER A 46 -7.85 15.37 4.56
N TYR A 47 -8.34 14.42 3.76
CA TYR A 47 -8.91 14.70 2.44
C TYR A 47 -10.04 15.74 2.54
N HIS A 48 -10.01 16.73 1.66
CA HIS A 48 -11.04 17.75 1.57
C HIS A 48 -11.38 17.98 0.09
N PRO A 49 -12.67 17.89 -0.34
CA PRO A 49 -13.05 18.03 -1.74
C PRO A 49 -12.70 19.38 -2.37
N ALA A 50 -12.55 20.43 -1.55
CA ALA A 50 -12.17 21.76 -2.02
C ALA A 50 -10.65 21.93 -2.27
N ASP A 51 -9.83 20.95 -1.89
CA ASP A 51 -8.39 21.00 -2.17
C ASP A 51 -8.10 20.73 -3.66
N PRO A 52 -7.00 21.28 -4.20
CA PRO A 52 -6.62 21.03 -5.60
C PRO A 52 -6.18 19.58 -5.79
N GLY A 53 -6.64 18.96 -6.87
CA GLY A 53 -6.48 17.54 -7.14
C GLY A 53 -6.65 17.17 -8.61
N TRP A 54 -6.57 15.88 -8.91
CA TRP A 54 -6.89 15.32 -10.22
C TRP A 54 -8.35 15.57 -10.60
N SER A 55 -9.27 15.42 -9.64
CA SER A 55 -10.71 15.57 -9.85
C SER A 55 -11.19 17.03 -9.71
N ASN A 56 -10.35 17.93 -9.18
CA ASN A 56 -10.69 19.32 -8.93
C ASN A 56 -9.53 20.28 -9.23
N SER A 57 -9.67 21.12 -10.25
CA SER A 57 -8.68 22.13 -10.64
C SER A 57 -8.89 23.50 -9.97
N GLY A 58 -9.51 23.53 -8.78
CA GLY A 58 -9.82 24.76 -8.07
C GLY A 58 -8.57 25.58 -7.73
N ASP A 59 -8.63 26.89 -8.01
CA ASP A 59 -7.69 27.87 -7.49
C ASP A 59 -7.98 28.06 -5.99
N VAL A 60 -7.07 27.63 -5.11
CA VAL A 60 -7.34 27.65 -3.68
C VAL A 60 -6.37 28.57 -2.95
N ALA A 61 -6.94 29.55 -2.25
CA ALA A 61 -6.19 30.45 -1.37
C ALA A 61 -5.56 29.72 -0.16
N ARG A 62 -6.03 28.49 0.15
CA ARG A 62 -5.57 27.68 1.28
C ARG A 62 -5.80 26.19 1.03
N ILE A 63 -4.81 25.37 1.36
CA ILE A 63 -4.91 23.89 1.33
C ILE A 63 -5.33 23.40 2.72
N TYR A 64 -6.37 22.56 2.79
CA TYR A 64 -6.91 21.98 4.02
C TYR A 64 -6.20 20.68 4.40
N ASN A 65 -5.74 19.90 3.42
CA ASN A 65 -5.00 18.67 3.64
C ASN A 65 -3.75 18.90 4.51
N ALA A 66 -3.60 18.13 5.58
CA ALA A 66 -2.47 18.24 6.48
C ALA A 66 -1.14 17.79 5.85
N GLY A 67 -1.19 17.00 4.77
CA GLY A 67 -0.05 16.66 3.93
C GLY A 67 0.32 17.73 2.90
N GLY A 68 -0.35 18.89 2.91
CA GLY A 68 -0.15 19.97 1.95
C GLY A 68 -0.61 19.59 0.53
N LEU A 69 -0.08 20.26 -0.48
CA LEU A 69 -0.48 20.08 -1.89
C LEU A 69 -0.29 18.63 -2.37
N ILE A 70 0.83 18.01 -2.00
CA ILE A 70 1.14 16.63 -2.39
C ILE A 70 0.15 15.67 -1.73
N GLY A 71 -0.13 15.87 -0.43
CA GLY A 71 -1.10 15.05 0.30
C GLY A 71 -2.52 15.18 -0.27
N ALA A 72 -2.95 16.40 -0.57
CA ALA A 72 -4.23 16.66 -1.21
C ALA A 72 -4.36 15.90 -2.55
N TRP A 73 -3.36 16.02 -3.42
CA TRP A 73 -3.39 15.39 -4.74
C TRP A 73 -3.35 13.86 -4.64
N LEU A 74 -2.51 13.30 -3.76
CA LEU A 74 -2.45 11.85 -3.53
C LEU A 74 -3.76 11.30 -2.97
N ALA A 75 -4.34 11.99 -1.99
CA ALA A 75 -5.60 11.57 -1.38
C ALA A 75 -6.75 11.63 -2.40
N ASP A 76 -6.82 12.70 -3.18
CA ASP A 76 -7.81 12.85 -4.25
C ASP A 76 -7.72 11.72 -5.28
N VAL A 77 -6.54 11.45 -5.84
CA VAL A 77 -6.37 10.37 -6.83
C VAL A 77 -6.71 9.01 -6.25
N LEU A 78 -6.21 8.68 -5.06
CA LEU A 78 -6.42 7.37 -4.45
C LEU A 78 -7.89 7.14 -4.09
N LEU A 79 -8.54 8.13 -3.46
CA LEU A 79 -9.95 8.04 -3.08
C LEU A 79 -10.88 8.08 -4.30
N TYR A 80 -10.54 8.84 -5.34
CA TYR A 80 -11.27 8.85 -6.59
C TYR A 80 -11.22 7.49 -7.29
N LEU A 81 -10.02 6.89 -7.38
CA LEU A 81 -9.85 5.61 -8.09
C LEU A 81 -10.36 4.42 -7.30
N LEU A 82 -10.10 4.37 -5.99
CA LEU A 82 -10.26 3.16 -5.17
C LEU A 82 -11.30 3.30 -4.06
N GLY A 83 -11.83 4.50 -3.83
CA GLY A 83 -12.75 4.77 -2.72
C GLY A 83 -12.12 4.41 -1.38
N TYR A 84 -12.88 3.77 -0.49
CA TYR A 84 -12.41 3.43 0.86
C TYR A 84 -11.24 2.43 0.89
N LEU A 85 -11.03 1.66 -0.18
CA LEU A 85 -9.91 0.71 -0.23
C LEU A 85 -8.55 1.42 -0.35
N ALA A 86 -8.52 2.71 -0.66
CA ALA A 86 -7.32 3.55 -0.59
C ALA A 86 -6.64 3.50 0.78
N TYR A 87 -7.39 3.33 1.88
CA TYR A 87 -6.85 3.26 3.24
C TYR A 87 -6.00 2.00 3.50
N LEU A 88 -6.01 1.01 2.61
CA LEU A 88 -5.11 -0.14 2.70
C LEU A 88 -3.66 0.19 2.24
N PHE A 89 -3.46 1.24 1.43
CA PHE A 89 -2.13 1.63 0.96
C PHE A 89 -1.18 2.04 2.10
N PRO A 90 -1.56 2.92 3.05
CA PRO A 90 -0.75 3.20 4.23
C PRO A 90 -0.34 1.94 4.99
N VAL A 91 -1.27 0.99 5.15
CA VAL A 91 -1.03 -0.28 5.86
C VAL A 91 -0.01 -1.12 5.10
N MET A 92 -0.14 -1.25 3.77
CA MET A 92 0.78 -2.01 2.94
C MET A 92 2.19 -1.42 2.91
N VAL A 93 2.32 -0.10 2.87
CA VAL A 93 3.61 0.59 2.93
C VAL A 93 4.29 0.35 4.28
N GLY A 94 3.54 0.48 5.38
CA GLY A 94 4.06 0.19 6.73
C GLY A 94 4.45 -1.28 6.91
N TYR A 95 3.60 -2.20 6.44
CA TYR A 95 3.88 -3.64 6.44
C TYR A 95 5.13 -3.99 5.61
N SER A 96 5.30 -3.38 4.44
CA SER A 96 6.50 -3.54 3.61
C SER A 96 7.77 -3.08 4.35
N GLY A 97 7.71 -1.95 5.06
CA GLY A 97 8.82 -1.48 5.90
C GLY A 97 9.17 -2.44 7.03
N TRP A 98 8.16 -2.96 7.71
CA TRP A 98 8.33 -3.99 8.73
C TRP A 98 8.95 -5.28 8.17
N LEU A 99 8.50 -5.70 7.00
CA LEU A 99 8.99 -6.92 6.35
C LEU A 99 10.47 -6.77 5.94
N VAL A 100 10.83 -5.64 5.33
CA VAL A 100 12.23 -5.28 4.99
C VAL A 100 13.11 -5.24 6.24
N TYR A 101 12.60 -4.70 7.35
CA TYR A 101 13.34 -4.64 8.61
C TYR A 101 13.63 -6.04 9.18
N ARG A 102 12.61 -6.92 9.20
CA ARG A 102 12.75 -8.27 9.76
C ARG A 102 13.73 -9.16 8.98
N GLY A 103 13.94 -8.89 7.69
CA GLY A 103 14.70 -9.78 6.80
C GLY A 103 13.90 -11.06 6.54
N LEU A 104 13.41 -11.22 5.31
CA LEU A 104 12.37 -12.21 4.98
C LEU A 104 12.87 -13.66 5.00
N THR A 105 14.17 -13.89 5.13
CA THR A 105 14.78 -15.23 5.03
C THR A 105 15.66 -15.57 6.23
N PRO A 106 15.91 -16.86 6.51
CA PRO A 106 16.84 -17.30 7.55
C PRO A 106 18.28 -16.80 7.36
N THR A 107 18.66 -16.48 6.12
CA THR A 107 19.94 -15.86 5.75
C THR A 107 19.94 -14.34 6.02
N GLY A 108 18.77 -13.79 6.37
CA GLY A 108 18.58 -12.38 6.60
C GLY A 108 18.70 -11.58 5.32
N GLU A 109 18.24 -12.06 4.16
CA GLU A 109 18.15 -11.30 2.90
C GLU A 109 16.70 -10.93 2.56
N ILE A 110 16.50 -9.93 1.69
CA ILE A 110 15.17 -9.54 1.21
C ILE A 110 14.78 -10.49 0.09
N ASP A 111 13.76 -11.33 0.32
CA ASP A 111 13.20 -12.16 -0.75
C ASP A 111 12.19 -11.36 -1.56
N LEU A 112 12.62 -10.91 -2.74
CA LEU A 112 11.78 -10.17 -3.67
C LEU A 112 10.57 -10.99 -4.15
N HIS A 113 10.64 -12.32 -4.17
CA HIS A 113 9.51 -13.16 -4.56
C HIS A 113 8.41 -13.14 -3.51
N VAL A 114 8.78 -13.27 -2.23
CA VAL A 114 7.82 -13.17 -1.13
C VAL A 114 7.18 -11.79 -1.13
N LEU A 115 7.98 -10.73 -1.30
CA LEU A 115 7.45 -9.37 -1.40
C LEU A 115 6.50 -9.22 -2.59
N ALA A 116 6.86 -9.75 -3.76
CA ALA A 116 6.02 -9.71 -4.96
C ALA A 116 4.69 -10.45 -4.77
N VAL A 117 4.69 -11.62 -4.13
CA VAL A 117 3.46 -12.37 -3.80
C VAL A 117 2.57 -11.58 -2.84
N ARG A 118 3.14 -10.95 -1.82
CA ARG A 118 2.39 -10.10 -0.87
C ARG A 118 1.77 -8.89 -1.56
N TRP A 119 2.49 -8.25 -2.48
CA TRP A 119 1.95 -7.17 -3.31
C TRP A 119 0.87 -7.65 -4.28
N ALA A 120 1.02 -8.84 -4.86
CA ALA A 120 -0.01 -9.42 -5.72
C ALA A 120 -1.30 -9.72 -4.94
N GLY A 121 -1.18 -10.32 -3.74
CA GLY A 121 -2.30 -10.53 -2.83
C GLY A 121 -2.97 -9.23 -2.40
N PHE A 122 -2.19 -8.21 -2.07
CA PHE A 122 -2.67 -6.87 -1.77
C PHE A 122 -3.46 -6.25 -2.94
N LEU A 123 -2.92 -6.27 -4.16
CA LEU A 123 -3.59 -5.70 -5.34
C LEU A 123 -4.87 -6.46 -5.68
N LEU A 124 -4.87 -7.79 -5.53
CA LEU A 124 -6.08 -8.61 -5.69
C LEU A 124 -7.14 -8.24 -4.65
N THR A 125 -6.73 -8.06 -3.40
CA THR A 125 -7.60 -7.62 -2.29
C THR A 125 -8.21 -6.26 -2.57
N VAL A 126 -7.40 -5.28 -2.99
CA VAL A 126 -7.87 -3.93 -3.32
C VAL A 126 -8.83 -3.98 -4.49
N GLY A 127 -8.48 -4.64 -5.60
CA GLY A 127 -9.32 -4.71 -6.79
C GLY A 127 -10.68 -5.38 -6.53
N ALA A 128 -10.66 -6.55 -5.88
CA ALA A 128 -11.88 -7.25 -5.50
C ALA A 128 -12.71 -6.48 -4.46
N GLY A 129 -12.02 -5.86 -3.49
CA GLY A 129 -12.63 -5.02 -2.45
C GLY A 129 -13.31 -3.78 -3.03
N CYS A 130 -12.71 -3.12 -4.02
CA CYS A 130 -13.34 -1.99 -4.72
C CYS A 130 -14.64 -2.42 -5.42
N GLY A 131 -14.61 -3.58 -6.08
CA GLY A 131 -15.80 -4.16 -6.71
C GLY A 131 -16.91 -4.45 -5.68
N LEU A 132 -16.58 -5.16 -4.60
CA LEU A 132 -17.52 -5.44 -3.50
C LEU A 132 -18.08 -4.16 -2.87
N ALA A 133 -17.22 -3.19 -2.56
CA ALA A 133 -17.63 -1.92 -1.99
C ALA A 133 -18.62 -1.18 -2.90
N THR A 134 -18.47 -1.30 -4.22
CA THR A 134 -19.41 -0.73 -5.18
C THR A 134 -20.76 -1.45 -5.12
N LEU A 135 -20.76 -2.79 -5.20
CA LEU A 135 -22.00 -3.58 -5.21
C LEU A 135 -22.80 -3.45 -3.90
N GLU A 136 -22.10 -3.34 -2.76
CA GLU A 136 -22.72 -3.28 -1.43
C GLU A 136 -23.01 -1.83 -0.96
N SER A 137 -22.49 -0.81 -1.65
CA SER A 137 -22.72 0.59 -1.27
C SER A 137 -24.17 1.07 -1.45
N GLY A 138 -24.98 0.33 -2.21
CA GLY A 138 -26.37 0.70 -2.50
C GLY A 138 -26.50 2.10 -3.10
N SER A 139 -27.58 2.82 -2.76
CA SER A 139 -27.80 4.22 -3.14
C SER A 139 -27.10 5.22 -2.20
N HIS A 140 -26.32 4.76 -1.23
CA HIS A 140 -25.47 5.62 -0.40
C HIS A 140 -24.16 5.93 -1.12
N GLN A 141 -24.24 6.83 -2.10
CA GLN A 141 -23.08 7.50 -2.71
C GLN A 141 -22.44 8.50 -1.72
N GLY A 142 -22.18 8.04 -0.49
CA GLY A 142 -21.68 8.88 0.59
C GLY A 142 -20.31 9.48 0.27
N GLN A 143 -20.15 10.77 0.60
CA GLN A 143 -18.96 11.59 0.89
C GLN A 143 -17.74 11.57 -0.07
N LEU A 144 -17.56 10.53 -0.90
CA LEU A 144 -16.43 10.33 -1.78
C LEU A 144 -16.80 10.67 -3.23
N PRO A 145 -15.87 11.25 -4.02
CA PRO A 145 -16.17 11.76 -5.37
C PRO A 145 -16.74 10.73 -6.36
N ALA A 146 -16.33 9.46 -6.24
CA ALA A 146 -16.68 8.38 -7.17
C ALA A 146 -17.38 7.19 -6.47
N GLY A 147 -17.87 7.38 -5.24
CA GLY A 147 -18.51 6.34 -4.43
C GLY A 147 -17.53 5.43 -3.68
N ALA A 148 -18.07 4.45 -2.95
CA ALA A 148 -17.33 3.66 -1.96
C ALA A 148 -16.19 2.80 -2.54
N GLY A 149 -16.33 2.31 -3.77
CA GLY A 149 -15.30 1.55 -4.49
C GLY A 149 -14.50 2.35 -5.52
N GLY A 150 -14.78 3.65 -5.64
CA GLY A 150 -14.16 4.52 -6.64
C GLY A 150 -14.43 4.08 -8.09
N VAL A 151 -13.69 4.67 -9.03
CA VAL A 151 -13.81 4.34 -10.46
C VAL A 151 -13.48 2.87 -10.74
N PHE A 152 -12.45 2.30 -10.10
CA PHE A 152 -12.08 0.89 -10.31
C PHE A 152 -13.20 -0.06 -9.87
N GLY A 153 -13.82 0.22 -8.73
CA GLY A 153 -14.92 -0.58 -8.24
C GLY A 153 -16.14 -0.53 -9.16
N ASN A 154 -16.45 0.64 -9.72
CA ASN A 154 -17.52 0.79 -10.70
C ASN A 154 -17.27 -0.02 -11.97
N VAL A 155 -16.04 -0.04 -12.48
CA VAL A 155 -15.68 -0.82 -13.68
C VAL A 155 -15.72 -2.31 -13.40
N ILE A 156 -15.07 -2.77 -12.32
CA ILE A 156 -14.96 -4.20 -11.99
C ILE A 156 -16.30 -4.75 -11.53
N GLY A 157 -16.96 -4.06 -10.60
CA GLY A 157 -18.23 -4.48 -9.99
C GLY A 157 -19.34 -4.54 -11.03
N ASN A 158 -19.68 -3.40 -11.66
CA ASN A 158 -20.79 -3.36 -12.61
C ASN A 158 -20.48 -4.20 -13.86
N GLY A 159 -19.24 -4.18 -14.36
CA GLY A 159 -18.84 -5.02 -15.49
C GLY A 159 -19.01 -6.53 -15.22
N LEU A 160 -18.79 -6.97 -13.98
CA LEU A 160 -19.00 -8.38 -13.63
C LEU A 160 -20.49 -8.72 -13.44
N VAL A 161 -21.28 -7.78 -12.92
CA VAL A 161 -22.74 -7.92 -12.82
C VAL A 161 -23.36 -8.14 -14.20
N ASP A 162 -22.91 -7.39 -15.20
CA ASP A 162 -23.39 -7.49 -16.58
C ASP A 162 -23.13 -8.87 -17.21
N VAL A 163 -22.12 -9.61 -16.74
CA VAL A 163 -21.74 -10.92 -17.29
C VAL A 163 -22.40 -12.09 -16.55
N VAL A 164 -22.52 -12.03 -15.21
CA VAL A 164 -22.85 -13.23 -14.40
C VAL A 164 -24.13 -13.10 -13.57
N SER A 165 -24.61 -11.89 -13.25
CA SER A 165 -25.64 -11.49 -12.26
C SER A 165 -25.08 -10.89 -10.96
N PRO A 166 -25.87 -10.06 -10.24
CA PRO A 166 -25.45 -9.44 -8.98
C PRO A 166 -24.93 -10.42 -7.92
N VAL A 167 -25.67 -11.51 -7.67
CA VAL A 167 -25.29 -12.51 -6.66
C VAL A 167 -24.01 -13.25 -7.07
N GLY A 168 -23.89 -13.62 -8.36
CA GLY A 168 -22.69 -14.28 -8.87
C GLY A 168 -21.46 -13.38 -8.80
N ALA A 169 -21.61 -12.10 -9.13
CA ALA A 169 -20.54 -11.10 -9.05
C ALA A 169 -20.04 -10.92 -7.61
N THR A 170 -20.95 -10.76 -6.64
CA THR A 170 -20.58 -10.63 -5.22
C THR A 170 -19.84 -11.88 -4.72
N LEU A 171 -20.34 -13.09 -4.99
CA LEU A 171 -19.68 -14.33 -4.56
C LEU A 171 -18.28 -14.48 -5.16
N PHE A 172 -18.13 -14.16 -6.46
CA PHE A 172 -16.84 -14.24 -7.14
C PHE A 172 -15.84 -13.21 -6.59
N LEU A 173 -16.25 -11.95 -6.43
CA LEU A 173 -15.40 -10.91 -5.87
C LEU A 173 -15.06 -11.21 -4.40
N LEU A 174 -15.98 -11.78 -3.62
CA LEU A 174 -15.71 -12.21 -2.25
C LEU A 174 -14.65 -13.31 -2.21
N ALA A 175 -14.73 -14.30 -3.09
CA ALA A 175 -13.72 -15.35 -3.19
C ALA A 175 -12.33 -14.78 -3.55
N LEU A 176 -12.26 -13.86 -4.52
CA LEU A 176 -11.02 -13.18 -4.88
C LEU A 176 -10.49 -12.30 -3.75
N PHE A 177 -11.35 -11.57 -3.06
CA PHE A 177 -10.99 -10.74 -1.92
C PHE A 177 -10.35 -11.58 -0.81
N LEU A 178 -11.00 -12.68 -0.41
CA LEU A 178 -10.46 -13.58 0.61
C LEU A 178 -9.16 -14.26 0.16
N THR A 179 -9.06 -14.62 -1.13
CA THR A 179 -7.81 -15.16 -1.69
C THR A 179 -6.68 -14.13 -1.67
N GLY A 180 -6.99 -12.85 -1.96
CA GLY A 180 -6.02 -11.78 -1.85
C GLY A 180 -5.55 -11.58 -0.40
N VAL A 181 -6.49 -11.58 0.56
CA VAL A 181 -6.19 -11.41 1.99
C VAL A 181 -5.33 -12.55 2.53
N THR A 182 -5.48 -13.78 2.04
CA THR A 182 -4.64 -14.92 2.49
C THR A 182 -3.24 -14.90 1.89
N LEU A 183 -3.08 -14.33 0.69
CA LEU A 183 -1.78 -14.13 0.05
C LEU A 183 -1.02 -12.92 0.63
N PHE A 184 -1.75 -11.93 1.14
CA PHE A 184 -1.23 -10.78 1.88
C PHE A 184 -0.72 -11.15 3.26
#